data_AF-A0A7C4AJ90-F1
#
_entry.id   AF-A0A7C4AJ90-F1
#
_cell.length_a   1.000
_cell.length_b   1.000
_cell.length_c   1.000
_cell.angle_alpha   90.00
_cell.angle_beta   90.00
_cell.angle_gamma   90.00
#
_symmetry.space_group_name_H-M   'P 1'
#
loop_
_entity.id
_entity.type
_entity.pdbx_description
1 polymer ?
#
loop_
_entity_poly.entity_id
_entity_poly.type
_entity_poly.pdbx_seq_one_letter_code
_entity_poly.pdbx_strand_id
1 'polypeptide(L)'
;MKKIADYLLLTLLIFLLVKPASADKGLFSFIEDAQLTQGSQKAIILHNFKEEALILGTELRANKETEVLEFIPFPSEPEVSLAKGNPFEEVNKLLRKKRIEIQEGITKGGAETVPVEIRL
;
A
#
# COMPACT_ATOMS: atom_id res chain seq x y z
N MET A 1 -37.68 30.71 9.01
CA MET A 1 -36.29 31.15 8.85
C MET A 1 -35.34 30.50 9.86
N LYS A 2 -35.59 30.57 11.19
CA LYS A 2 -34.72 29.92 12.22
C LYS A 2 -34.45 28.43 11.95
N LYS A 3 -35.50 27.61 11.73
CA LYS A 3 -35.36 26.18 11.45
C LYS A 3 -34.44 25.85 10.26
N ILE A 4 -34.46 26.68 9.21
CA ILE A 4 -33.61 26.50 8.03
C ILE A 4 -32.15 26.79 8.37
N ALA A 5 -31.89 27.85 9.14
CA ALA A 5 -30.56 28.15 9.65
C ALA A 5 -30.04 27.04 10.58
N ASP A 6 -30.92 26.46 11.42
CA ASP A 6 -30.57 25.34 12.30
C ASP A 6 -30.18 24.09 11.49
N TYR A 7 -30.91 23.76 10.42
CA TYR A 7 -30.53 22.65 9.52
C TYR A 7 -29.23 22.90 8.77
N LEU A 8 -28.99 24.13 8.31
CA LEU A 8 -27.73 24.49 7.64
C LEU A 8 -26.54 24.42 8.60
N LEU A 9 -26.71 24.89 9.83
CA LEU A 9 -25.70 24.80 10.89
C LEU A 9 -25.40 23.34 11.23
N LEU A 10 -26.43 22.50 11.38
CA LEU A 10 -26.27 21.07 11.63
C LEU A 10 -25.52 20.38 10.48
N THR A 11 -25.90 20.68 9.24
CA THR A 11 -25.24 20.12 8.04
C THR A 11 -23.77 20.52 8.00
N LEU A 12 -23.45 21.79 8.24
CA LEU A 12 -22.07 22.27 8.34
C LEU A 12 -21.29 21.56 9.44
N LEU A 13 -21.90 21.35 10.62
CA LEU A 13 -21.27 20.65 11.73
C LEU A 13 -20.93 19.19 11.37
N ILE A 14 -21.80 18.51 10.63
CA ILE A 14 -21.56 17.14 10.14
C ILE A 14 -20.39 17.11 9.15
N PHE A 15 -20.30 18.07 8.23
CA PHE A 15 -19.18 18.14 7.28
C PHE A 15 -17.84 18.37 7.98
N LEU A 16 -17.80 19.10 9.10
CA LEU A 16 -16.59 19.30 9.89
C LEU A 16 -16.12 18.02 10.63
N LEU A 17 -16.98 17.02 10.76
CA LEU A 17 -16.67 15.73 11.41
C LEU A 17 -16.13 14.68 10.43
N VAL A 18 -16.15 14.95 9.13
CA VAL A 18 -15.61 14.01 8.13
C VAL A 18 -14.09 13.96 8.26
N LYS A 19 -13.57 12.80 8.67
CA LYS A 19 -12.13 12.51 8.65
C LYS A 19 -11.75 11.93 7.28
N PRO A 20 -10.57 12.27 6.72
CA PRO A 20 -10.07 11.56 5.56
C PRO A 20 -9.86 10.09 5.94
N ALA A 21 -10.50 9.19 5.20
CA ALA A 21 -10.21 7.77 5.29
C ALA A 21 -8.94 7.50 4.49
N SER A 22 -7.85 7.16 5.16
CA SER A 22 -6.64 6.67 4.49
C SER A 22 -6.88 5.23 4.06
N ALA A 23 -6.79 4.98 2.76
CA ALA A 23 -6.98 3.69 2.14
C ALA A 23 -5.69 2.85 2.25
N ASP A 24 -5.24 2.62 3.48
CA ASP A 24 -3.99 1.90 3.75
C ASP A 24 -4.23 0.38 3.77
N LYS A 25 -3.19 -0.37 3.39
CA LYS A 25 -3.20 -1.84 3.49
C LYS A 25 -3.30 -2.26 4.96
N GLY A 26 -4.21 -3.16 5.25
CA GLY A 26 -4.39 -3.78 6.56
C GLY A 26 -3.90 -5.23 6.60
N LEU A 27 -3.49 -5.67 7.79
CA LEU A 27 -3.14 -7.07 8.09
C LEU A 27 -4.03 -7.56 9.22
N PHE A 28 -4.53 -8.78 9.12
CA PHE A 28 -5.34 -9.43 10.14
C PHE A 28 -4.90 -10.87 10.37
N SER A 29 -4.91 -11.32 11.62
CA SER A 29 -4.67 -12.72 12.01
C SER A 29 -5.87 -13.27 12.75
N PHE A 30 -6.20 -14.54 12.49
CA PHE A 30 -7.27 -15.26 13.17
C PHE A 30 -6.85 -15.85 14.52
N ILE A 31 -5.57 -15.75 14.89
CA ILE A 31 -5.01 -16.33 16.11
C ILE A 31 -4.81 -15.24 17.17
N GLU A 32 -5.35 -15.47 18.36
CA GLU A 32 -5.15 -14.57 19.50
C GLU A 32 -3.65 -14.44 19.87
N ASP A 33 -3.25 -13.21 20.22
CA ASP A 33 -1.88 -12.81 20.54
C ASP A 33 -0.84 -13.04 19.43
N ALA A 34 -1.26 -13.30 18.19
CA ALA A 34 -0.36 -13.26 17.05
C ALA A 34 -0.01 -11.79 16.75
N GLN A 35 1.28 -11.48 16.80
CA GLN A 35 1.80 -10.16 16.47
C GLN A 35 2.39 -10.21 15.06
N LEU A 36 1.83 -9.40 14.17
CA LEU A 36 2.27 -9.26 12.79
C LEU A 36 3.11 -7.99 12.65
N THR A 37 4.27 -8.12 12.00
CA THR A 37 5.15 -6.99 11.67
C THR A 37 5.46 -7.02 10.19
N GLN A 38 5.24 -5.89 9.51
CA GLN A 38 5.66 -5.70 8.13
C GLN A 38 7.03 -5.02 8.12
N GLY A 39 8.07 -5.74 7.69
CA GLY A 39 9.43 -5.20 7.63
C GLY A 39 9.67 -4.30 6.42
N SER A 40 9.12 -4.70 5.26
CA SER A 40 9.26 -3.93 4.03
C SER A 40 8.14 -4.21 3.04
N GLN A 41 7.96 -3.29 2.09
CA GLN A 41 7.05 -3.44 0.96
C GLN A 41 7.72 -2.90 -0.31
N LYS A 42 7.64 -3.67 -1.39
CA LYS A 42 8.06 -3.28 -2.74
C LYS A 42 6.86 -3.35 -3.67
N ALA A 43 6.79 -2.42 -4.61
CA ALA A 43 5.74 -2.39 -5.62
C ALA A 43 6.33 -2.10 -7.00
N ILE A 44 5.83 -2.78 -8.03
CA ILE A 44 5.97 -2.36 -9.43
C ILE A 44 4.57 -1.94 -9.88
N ILE A 45 4.45 -0.71 -10.37
CA ILE A 45 3.20 -0.16 -10.90
C ILE A 45 3.39 0.05 -12.39
N LEU A 46 2.52 -0.57 -13.19
CA LEU A 46 2.46 -0.41 -14.63
C LEU A 46 1.09 0.16 -14.97
N HIS A 47 1.04 1.20 -15.81
CA HIS A 47 -0.23 1.72 -16.28
C HIS A 47 -0.13 2.14 -17.74
N ASN A 48 -1.24 2.03 -18.48
CA ASN A 48 -1.35 2.50 -19.86
C ASN A 48 -2.51 3.50 -20.03
N PHE A 49 -2.90 4.18 -18.95
CA PHE A 49 -4.08 5.05 -18.81
C PHE A 49 -5.45 4.37 -18.89
N LYS A 50 -5.52 3.10 -19.29
CA LYS A 50 -6.75 2.32 -19.33
C LYS A 50 -6.79 1.24 -18.25
N GLU A 51 -5.65 0.60 -18.04
CA GLU A 51 -5.44 -0.51 -17.12
C GLU A 51 -4.23 -0.19 -16.23
N GLU A 52 -4.28 -0.70 -15.00
CA GLU A 52 -3.18 -0.66 -14.05
C GLU A 52 -2.88 -2.09 -13.58
N ALA A 53 -1.60 -2.43 -13.55
CA ALA A 53 -1.11 -3.67 -12.97
C ALA A 53 -0.18 -3.33 -11.81
N LEU A 54 -0.48 -3.91 -10.66
CA LEU A 54 0.28 -3.76 -9.43
C LEU A 54 0.89 -5.10 -9.03
N ILE A 55 2.22 -5.17 -8.99
CA ILE A 55 2.95 -6.31 -8.46
C ILE A 55 3.47 -5.93 -7.08
N LEU A 56 2.98 -6.59 -6.04
CA LEU A 56 3.38 -6.36 -4.66
C LEU A 56 4.32 -7.46 -4.16
N GLY A 57 5.39 -7.04 -3.48
CA GLY A 57 6.22 -7.90 -2.65
C GLY A 57 6.20 -7.37 -1.22
N THR A 58 5.69 -8.14 -0.28
CA THR A 58 5.65 -7.78 1.14
C THR A 58 6.55 -8.72 1.93
N GLU A 59 7.32 -8.18 2.87
CA GLU A 59 7.99 -8.98 3.89
C GLU A 59 7.19 -8.93 5.20
N LEU A 60 6.47 -10.02 5.48
CA LEU A 60 5.70 -10.19 6.70
C LEU A 60 6.40 -11.14 7.67
N ARG A 61 6.37 -10.78 8.95
CA ARG A 61 6.88 -11.59 10.06
C ARG A 61 5.79 -11.74 11.10
N ALA A 62 5.74 -12.91 11.71
CA ALA A 62 4.86 -13.20 12.83
C ALA A 62 5.67 -13.77 14.00
N ASN A 63 5.24 -13.48 15.23
CA ASN A 63 5.86 -14.05 16.43
C ASN A 63 5.55 -15.55 16.64
N LYS A 64 4.57 -16.10 15.90
CA LYS A 64 4.15 -17.50 15.92
C LYS A 64 3.55 -17.89 14.57
N GLU A 65 3.43 -19.19 14.31
CA GLU A 65 2.77 -19.70 13.11
C GLU A 65 1.29 -19.26 13.09
N THR A 66 0.87 -18.61 12.01
CA THR A 66 -0.46 -18.02 11.89
C THR A 66 -0.87 -17.82 10.44
N GLU A 67 -2.17 -17.84 10.19
CA GLU A 67 -2.75 -17.41 8.93
C GLU A 67 -2.94 -15.89 8.94
N VAL A 68 -2.58 -15.25 7.82
CA VAL A 68 -2.66 -13.80 7.65
C VAL A 68 -3.60 -13.47 6.50
N LEU A 69 -4.57 -12.59 6.77
CA LEU A 69 -5.40 -11.96 5.77
C LEU A 69 -4.84 -10.55 5.48
N GLU A 70 -4.43 -10.31 4.23
CA GLU A 70 -4.09 -8.97 3.76
C GLU A 70 -5.32 -8.32 3.11
N PHE A 71 -5.64 -7.09 3.53
CA PHE A 71 -6.73 -6.31 2.95
C PHE A 71 -6.18 -5.04 2.31
N ILE A 72 -6.49 -4.81 1.03
CA ILE A 72 -6.09 -3.61 0.30
C ILE A 72 -7.34 -2.98 -0.32
N PRO A 73 -7.73 -1.77 0.10
CA PRO A 73 -8.87 -1.08 -0.48
C PRO A 73 -8.51 -0.48 -1.85
N PHE A 74 -8.98 -1.10 -2.93
CA PHE A 74 -8.91 -0.54 -4.28
C PHE A 74 -10.22 0.13 -4.69
N PRO A 75 -10.17 1.15 -5.57
CA PRO A 75 -11.37 1.83 -6.06
C PRO A 75 -12.28 0.91 -6.91
N SER A 76 -11.74 -0.19 -7.42
CA SER A 76 -12.44 -1.21 -8.21
C SER A 76 -11.92 -2.60 -7.82
N GLU A 77 -12.74 -3.63 -8.00
CA GLU A 77 -12.34 -5.02 -7.77
C GLU A 77 -11.20 -5.43 -8.73
N PRO A 78 -10.02 -5.84 -8.23
CA PRO A 78 -8.90 -6.25 -9.06
C PRO A 78 -8.97 -7.75 -9.41
N GLU A 79 -8.35 -8.13 -10.53
CA GLU A 79 -8.00 -9.52 -10.78
C GLU A 79 -6.72 -9.89 -10.03
N VAL A 80 -6.75 -10.95 -9.22
CA VAL A 80 -5.63 -11.32 -8.34
C VAL A 80 -4.99 -12.62 -8.80
N SER A 81 -3.67 -12.61 -8.97
CA SER A 81 -2.88 -13.81 -9.24
C SER A 81 -1.45 -13.68 -8.71
N LEU A 82 -0.79 -14.82 -8.52
CA LEU A 82 0.64 -14.83 -8.18
C LEU A 82 1.47 -14.38 -9.38
N ALA A 83 2.45 -13.51 -9.12
CA ALA A 83 3.40 -13.11 -10.13
C ALA A 83 4.21 -14.32 -10.63
N LYS A 84 4.40 -14.42 -11.94
CA LYS A 84 5.23 -15.48 -12.54
C LYS A 84 6.70 -15.12 -12.39
N GLY A 85 7.51 -16.06 -11.88
CA GLY A 85 8.95 -15.87 -11.72
C GLY A 85 9.30 -14.80 -10.67
N ASN A 86 10.40 -14.08 -10.88
CA ASN A 86 10.87 -13.02 -9.98
C ASN A 86 10.88 -11.65 -10.69
N PRO A 87 9.74 -10.94 -10.74
CA PRO A 87 9.62 -9.68 -11.47
C PRO A 87 10.56 -8.59 -10.95
N PHE A 88 10.84 -8.56 -9.65
CA PHE A 88 11.75 -7.57 -9.06
C PHE A 88 13.19 -7.78 -9.53
N GLU A 89 13.64 -9.02 -9.66
CA GLU A 89 14.97 -9.33 -10.19
C GLU A 89 15.08 -8.94 -11.67
N GLU A 90 14.05 -9.20 -12.46
CA GLU A 90 14.01 -8.83 -13.89
C GLU A 90 14.00 -7.31 -14.09
N VAL A 91 13.24 -6.57 -13.28
CA VAL A 91 13.30 -5.10 -13.29
C VAL A 91 14.71 -4.62 -12.95
N ASN A 92 15.37 -5.18 -11.93
CA ASN A 92 16.74 -4.80 -11.58
C ASN A 92 17.73 -5.06 -12.74
N LYS A 93 17.59 -6.19 -13.45
CA LYS A 93 18.38 -6.48 -14.67
C LYS A 93 18.14 -5.42 -15.75
N LEU A 94 16.88 -5.02 -15.97
CA LEU A 94 16.52 -4.01 -16.96
C LEU A 94 17.07 -2.62 -16.61
N LEU A 95 16.95 -2.19 -15.35
CA LEU A 95 17.48 -0.91 -14.87
C LEU A 95 19.00 -0.83 -15.11
N ARG A 96 19.75 -1.87 -14.74
CA ARG A 96 21.20 -1.97 -14.99
C ARG A 96 21.53 -1.90 -16.47
N LYS A 97 20.82 -2.67 -17.30
CA LYS A 97 21.03 -2.68 -18.76
C LYS A 97 20.77 -1.31 -19.39
N LYS A 98 19.80 -0.56 -18.87
CA LYS A 98 19.41 0.77 -19.36
C LYS A 98 20.17 1.92 -18.72
N ARG A 99 21.05 1.65 -17.74
CA ARG A 99 21.79 2.67 -16.98
C ARG A 99 20.84 3.73 -16.38
N ILE A 100 19.69 3.26 -15.89
CA ILE A 100 18.74 4.13 -15.20
C ILE A 100 19.28 4.35 -13.79
N GLU A 101 19.60 5.59 -13.47
CA GLU A 101 19.96 6.01 -12.12
C GLU A 101 18.70 6.34 -11.35
N ILE A 102 18.56 5.76 -10.16
CA ILE A 102 17.45 6.06 -9.24
C ILE A 102 17.80 7.37 -8.55
N GLN A 103 16.93 8.38 -8.67
CA GLN A 103 17.09 9.60 -7.87
C GLN A 103 16.86 9.25 -6.40
N GLU A 104 17.90 9.41 -5.59
CA GLU A 104 17.79 9.31 -4.14
C GLU A 104 16.82 10.39 -3.64
N GLY A 105 15.82 10.01 -2.84
CA GLY A 105 14.99 10.97 -2.09
C GLY A 105 13.48 10.94 -2.31
N ILE A 106 12.94 10.15 -3.25
CA ILE A 106 11.48 9.94 -3.33
C ILE A 106 11.09 8.68 -2.56
N THR A 107 11.06 8.79 -1.22
CA THR A 107 10.47 7.76 -0.35
C THR A 107 9.11 8.25 0.13
N LYS A 108 8.05 7.47 -0.14
CA LYS A 108 6.75 7.71 0.50
C LYS A 108 6.66 6.84 1.75
N GLY A 109 6.97 7.44 2.91
CA GLY A 109 6.73 6.87 4.24
C GLY A 109 7.97 6.29 4.95
N GLY A 110 8.16 6.68 6.21
CA GLY A 110 9.16 6.13 7.16
C GLY A 110 10.28 7.11 7.51
N ALA A 111 10.47 7.39 8.82
CA ALA A 111 11.62 8.15 9.33
C ALA A 111 12.90 7.31 9.39
N GLU A 112 12.77 5.98 9.34
CA GLU A 112 13.88 5.03 9.22
C GLU A 112 13.71 4.27 7.91
N THR A 113 14.37 4.75 6.87
CA THR A 113 14.49 4.04 5.61
C THR A 113 15.83 3.32 5.61
N VAL A 114 15.87 2.08 6.09
CA VAL A 114 16.81 1.15 5.46
C VAL A 114 16.23 0.96 4.06
N PRO A 115 16.87 1.51 3.00
CA PRO A 115 16.41 1.19 1.66
C PRO A 115 16.43 -0.32 1.57
N VAL A 116 15.34 -0.94 1.12
CA VAL A 116 15.35 -2.38 0.94
C VAL A 116 16.40 -2.65 -0.13
N GLU A 117 17.59 -3.11 0.30
CA GLU A 117 18.77 -3.19 -0.55
C GLU A 117 18.38 -3.79 -1.90
N ILE A 118 18.36 -2.95 -2.93
CA ILE A 118 18.57 -3.44 -4.28
C ILE A 118 20.08 -3.56 -4.35
N ARG A 119 20.61 -4.73 -3.99
CA ARG A 119 22.01 -5.03 -4.26
C ARG A 119 22.20 -4.94 -5.77
N LEU A 120 22.80 -3.85 -6.21
CA LEU A 120 23.11 -3.57 -7.61
C LEU A 120 24.18 -4.53 -8.11
#